data_AF-A0A7J6MGC8-F1
#
_entry.id   AF-A0A7J6MGC8-F1
#
_cell.length_a   1.000
_cell.length_b   1.000
_cell.length_c   1.000
_cell.angle_alpha   90.00
_cell.angle_beta   90.00
_cell.angle_gamma   90.00
#
_symmetry.space_group_name_H-M   'P 1'
#
loop_
_entity.id
_entity.type
_entity.pdbx_description
1 polymer ?
#
loop_
_entity_poly.entity_id
_entity_poly.type
_entity_poly.pdbx_seq_one_letter_code
_entity_poly.pdbx_strand_id
1 'polypeptide(L)'
;MPAKRCSRETAGESRLPVVVVESHTSGLASLHLAIRRQWLADENLEVFHVDAHPDLAASKALGPEDIFGDPVDLYTKLENDVYGISGWLLPSVLQGHVGRVVWCRPTWAHQLPDCHPRKLQVGFKDGRMRVWSGLHYWLHEGEGIDGDSKVEPEDPSASFELEVGRAASLSENAAAPHRSGWILDVDLDYFSCFNPVPEECPTLPSHESSDDEISRAFAELEKLLPGRYSCPPGIVIISRSGDDGFTPSDKVDELQRMVVGLVNRLYGSCRVIHITSTEDFYHLATLGVSC
;
A
#
# COMPACT_ATOMS: atom_id res chain seq x y z
N MET A 1 -26.03 -33.99 18.36
CA MET A 1 -25.63 -32.91 19.27
C MET A 1 -25.57 -31.63 18.46
N PRO A 2 -26.42 -30.62 18.71
CA PRO A 2 -26.39 -29.39 17.91
C PRO A 2 -25.19 -28.54 18.34
N ALA A 3 -24.45 -28.06 17.36
CA ALA A 3 -23.30 -27.18 17.54
C ALA A 3 -23.72 -25.91 18.29
N LYS A 4 -22.98 -25.57 19.34
CA LYS A 4 -23.16 -24.33 20.10
C LYS A 4 -22.95 -23.14 19.16
N ARG A 5 -24.03 -22.41 18.91
CA ARG A 5 -24.05 -21.11 18.26
C ARG A 5 -23.19 -20.17 19.12
N CYS A 6 -22.06 -19.71 18.59
CA CYS A 6 -21.27 -18.67 19.22
C CYS A 6 -22.11 -17.40 19.25
N SER A 7 -22.59 -17.01 20.43
CA SER A 7 -23.33 -15.77 20.65
C SER A 7 -22.36 -14.61 20.49
N ARG A 8 -22.44 -13.90 19.36
CA ARG A 8 -21.86 -12.56 19.25
C ARG A 8 -22.59 -11.68 20.25
N GLU A 9 -21.88 -11.32 21.31
CA GLU A 9 -22.19 -10.13 22.11
C GLU A 9 -22.30 -8.93 21.17
N THR A 10 -23.25 -8.05 21.45
CA THR A 10 -23.56 -6.85 20.68
C THR A 10 -22.41 -5.84 20.77
N ALA A 11 -21.40 -5.98 19.92
CA ALA A 11 -20.42 -4.94 19.64
C ALA A 11 -21.10 -3.86 18.78
N GLY A 12 -21.00 -2.59 19.18
CA GLY A 12 -21.43 -1.47 18.33
C GLY A 12 -20.84 -1.65 16.93
N GLU A 13 -21.66 -1.44 15.89
CA GLU A 13 -21.31 -1.72 14.49
C GLU A 13 -19.87 -1.29 14.17
N SER A 14 -18.99 -2.27 14.00
CA SER A 14 -17.59 -2.02 13.63
C SER A 14 -17.57 -1.53 12.18
N ARG A 15 -17.52 -0.21 12.00
CA ARG A 15 -17.38 0.42 10.69
C ARG A 15 -15.98 0.19 10.15
N LEU A 16 -15.86 -0.10 8.86
CA LEU A 16 -14.58 -0.25 8.17
C LEU A 16 -13.75 1.04 8.31
N PRO A 17 -12.56 1.02 8.91
CA PRO A 17 -11.73 2.21 9.01
C PRO A 17 -11.16 2.58 7.63
N VAL A 18 -11.38 3.84 7.24
CA VAL A 18 -10.80 4.45 6.03
C VAL A 18 -9.89 5.57 6.51
N VAL A 19 -8.58 5.33 6.48
CA VAL A 19 -7.57 6.30 6.90
C VAL A 19 -7.16 7.11 5.67
N VAL A 20 -7.37 8.42 5.72
CA VAL A 20 -6.98 9.36 4.69
C VAL A 20 -5.73 10.07 5.16
N VAL A 21 -4.65 9.96 4.40
CA VAL A 21 -3.36 10.62 4.63
C VAL A 21 -3.05 11.51 3.42
N GLU A 22 -2.18 12.51 3.63
CA GLU A 22 -1.73 13.33 2.49
C GLU A 22 -0.68 12.56 1.68
N SER A 23 0.48 12.27 2.27
CA SER A 23 1.61 11.62 1.61
C SER A 23 1.60 10.09 1.83
N HIS A 24 2.03 9.33 0.82
CA HIS A 24 2.10 7.86 0.91
C HIS A 24 3.13 7.34 1.91
N THR A 25 4.10 8.18 2.32
CA THR A 25 4.98 7.90 3.47
C THR A 25 4.23 7.47 4.72
N SER A 26 3.01 8.00 4.92
CA SER A 26 2.13 7.69 6.05
C SER A 26 1.39 6.34 5.91
N GLY A 27 1.56 5.62 4.80
CA GLY A 27 1.03 4.27 4.60
C GLY A 27 1.54 3.29 5.65
N LEU A 28 2.84 3.35 5.99
CA LEU A 28 3.44 2.48 7.01
C LEU A 28 2.85 2.73 8.40
N ALA A 29 2.69 4.00 8.78
CA ALA A 29 2.10 4.38 10.05
C ALA A 29 0.61 3.94 10.13
N SER A 30 -0.11 4.00 9.01
CA SER A 30 -1.50 3.51 8.90
C SER A 30 -1.59 1.99 9.07
N LEU A 31 -0.64 1.24 8.49
CA LEU A 31 -0.52 -0.20 8.69
C LEU A 31 -0.24 -0.53 10.16
N HIS A 32 0.76 0.11 10.78
CA HIS A 32 1.07 -0.09 12.20
C HIS A 32 -0.09 0.30 13.12
N LEU A 33 -0.86 1.32 12.76
CA LEU A 33 -2.09 1.67 13.47
C LEU A 33 -3.11 0.52 13.43
N ALA A 34 -3.34 -0.07 12.25
CA ALA A 34 -4.28 -1.17 12.09
C ALA A 34 -3.89 -2.40 12.94
N ILE A 35 -2.58 -2.71 13.01
CA ILE A 35 -2.04 -3.77 13.87
C ILE A 35 -2.25 -3.43 15.35
N ARG A 36 -1.83 -2.23 15.79
CA ARG A 36 -2.00 -1.76 17.18
C ARG A 36 -3.46 -1.77 17.65
N ARG A 37 -4.40 -1.51 16.73
CA ARG A 37 -5.84 -1.52 17.00
C ARG A 37 -6.48 -2.90 16.84
N GLN A 38 -5.71 -3.91 16.47
CA GLN A 38 -6.18 -5.28 16.21
C GLN A 38 -7.28 -5.31 15.13
N TRP A 39 -7.25 -4.37 14.19
CA TRP A 39 -8.09 -4.41 12.98
C TRP A 39 -7.57 -5.44 11.97
N LEU A 40 -6.27 -5.73 12.04
CA LEU A 40 -5.56 -6.74 11.29
C LEU A 40 -4.73 -7.61 12.23
N ALA A 41 -4.35 -8.80 11.77
CA ALA A 41 -3.26 -9.56 12.37
C ALA A 41 -1.92 -8.83 12.17
N ASP A 42 -0.87 -9.29 12.84
CA ASP A 42 0.47 -8.71 12.80
C ASP A 42 1.45 -9.45 11.88
N GLU A 43 1.02 -10.47 11.14
CA GLU A 43 1.89 -11.22 10.22
C GLU A 43 1.15 -11.68 8.96
N ASN A 44 1.89 -11.90 7.87
CA ASN A 44 1.40 -12.47 6.60
C ASN A 44 0.19 -11.72 5.99
N LEU A 45 0.17 -10.39 6.14
CA LEU A 45 -0.82 -9.51 5.52
C LEU A 45 -0.62 -9.41 4.01
N GLU A 46 -1.71 -9.16 3.30
CA GLU A 46 -1.70 -8.77 1.89
C GLU A 46 -2.03 -7.29 1.73
N VAL A 47 -1.22 -6.56 0.98
CA VAL A 47 -1.53 -5.20 0.53
C VAL A 47 -2.01 -5.27 -0.91
N PHE A 48 -3.26 -4.87 -1.15
CA PHE A 48 -3.77 -4.60 -2.49
C PHE A 48 -3.61 -3.11 -2.77
N HIS A 49 -2.57 -2.77 -3.52
CA HIS A 49 -2.06 -1.42 -3.74
C HIS A 49 -2.53 -0.92 -5.12
N VAL A 50 -3.42 0.07 -5.13
CA VAL A 50 -3.99 0.72 -6.30
C VAL A 50 -3.31 2.06 -6.48
N ASP A 51 -2.36 2.13 -7.41
CA ASP A 51 -1.40 3.23 -7.47
C ASP A 51 -0.76 3.34 -8.86
N ALA A 52 -0.39 4.55 -9.28
CA ALA A 52 0.44 4.82 -10.46
C ALA A 52 1.88 4.29 -10.30
N HIS A 53 2.35 4.14 -9.06
CA HIS A 53 3.68 3.76 -8.61
C HIS A 53 3.64 2.42 -7.86
N PRO A 54 4.74 1.65 -7.86
CA PRO A 54 4.77 0.37 -7.15
C PRO A 54 5.13 0.48 -5.67
N ASP A 55 5.70 1.61 -5.23
CA ASP A 55 6.15 1.89 -3.85
C ASP A 55 7.00 0.82 -3.16
N LEU A 56 7.84 0.17 -3.95
CA LEU A 56 8.73 -0.89 -3.49
C LEU A 56 10.21 -0.51 -3.61
N ALA A 57 10.57 0.77 -3.70
CA ALA A 57 11.96 1.21 -3.73
C ALA A 57 12.69 0.81 -2.44
N ALA A 58 13.92 0.34 -2.58
CA ALA A 58 14.75 0.01 -1.42
C ALA A 58 15.45 1.29 -0.92
N SER A 59 14.87 1.93 0.10
CA SER A 59 15.41 3.19 0.62
C SER A 59 16.90 3.05 0.97
N LYS A 60 17.67 4.00 0.45
CA LYS A 60 19.12 4.12 0.69
C LYS A 60 19.42 4.76 2.05
N ALA A 61 18.40 5.35 2.69
CA ALA A 61 18.51 6.08 3.94
C ALA A 61 18.19 5.23 5.18
N LEU A 62 17.55 4.07 5.01
CA LEU A 62 17.11 3.22 6.12
C LEU A 62 18.07 2.05 6.37
N GLY A 63 18.58 1.98 7.60
CA GLY A 63 19.31 0.83 8.13
C GLY A 63 18.41 -0.12 8.95
N PRO A 64 18.91 -1.31 9.33
CA PRO A 64 18.17 -2.22 10.21
C PRO A 64 17.74 -1.56 11.53
N GLU A 65 18.60 -0.78 12.17
CA GLU A 65 18.31 -0.08 13.42
C GLU A 65 17.13 0.90 13.30
N ASP A 66 16.87 1.41 12.10
CA ASP A 66 15.77 2.33 11.83
C ASP A 66 14.46 1.57 11.69
N ILE A 67 14.49 0.46 10.96
CA ILE A 67 13.30 -0.33 10.65
C ILE A 67 12.77 -1.06 11.89
N PHE A 68 13.68 -1.55 12.74
CA PHE A 68 13.33 -2.32 13.95
C PHE A 68 13.42 -1.48 15.23
N GLY A 69 13.72 -0.19 15.11
CA GLY A 69 13.85 0.76 16.21
C GLY A 69 12.50 1.38 16.63
N ASP A 70 12.54 2.66 16.98
CA ASP A 70 11.33 3.40 17.31
C ASP A 70 10.51 3.69 16.03
N PRO A 71 9.22 3.31 15.98
CA PRO A 71 8.41 3.53 14.79
C PRO A 71 8.24 5.01 14.40
N VAL A 72 8.24 5.94 15.36
CA VAL A 72 8.14 7.39 15.06
C VAL A 72 9.39 7.86 14.35
N ASP A 73 10.58 7.45 14.82
CA ASP A 73 11.84 7.78 14.16
C ASP A 73 11.88 7.22 12.72
N LEU A 74 11.36 6.00 12.50
CA LEU A 74 11.23 5.40 11.18
C LEU A 74 10.33 6.24 10.25
N TYR A 75 9.15 6.66 10.73
CA TYR A 75 8.25 7.49 9.92
C TYR A 75 8.87 8.83 9.59
N THR A 76 9.51 9.48 10.57
CA THR A 76 10.21 10.75 10.37
C THR A 76 11.35 10.60 9.36
N LYS A 77 12.08 9.47 9.36
CA LYS A 77 13.11 9.20 8.36
C LYS A 77 12.53 9.02 6.96
N LEU A 78 11.41 8.30 6.82
CA LEU A 78 10.71 8.17 5.54
C LEU A 78 10.22 9.54 5.05
N GLU A 79 9.58 10.34 5.90
CA GLU A 79 9.08 11.67 5.55
C GLU A 79 10.19 12.63 5.10
N ASN A 80 11.39 12.53 5.69
CA ASN A 80 12.54 13.36 5.31
C ASN A 80 13.39 12.78 4.16
N ASP A 81 13.11 11.55 3.71
CA ASP A 81 13.75 10.97 2.53
C ASP A 81 13.04 11.47 1.28
N VAL A 82 13.79 12.04 0.33
CA VAL A 82 13.26 12.52 -0.96
C VAL A 82 12.54 11.40 -1.73
N TYR A 83 12.93 10.14 -1.49
CA TYR A 83 12.30 8.96 -2.10
C TYR A 83 11.39 8.22 -1.12
N GLY A 84 11.07 8.79 0.04
CA GLY A 84 10.33 8.13 1.11
C GLY A 84 8.96 7.62 0.69
N ILE A 85 8.25 8.39 -0.13
CA ILE A 85 6.95 7.99 -0.70
C ILE A 85 7.05 6.68 -1.48
N SER A 86 8.17 6.40 -2.14
CA SER A 86 8.34 5.21 -2.97
C SER A 86 8.83 3.98 -2.20
N GLY A 87 9.12 4.10 -0.90
CA GLY A 87 9.84 3.08 -0.12
C GLY A 87 9.14 2.62 1.17
N TRP A 88 7.88 3.00 1.39
CA TRP A 88 7.19 2.76 2.66
C TRP A 88 6.77 1.28 2.88
N LEU A 89 6.60 0.49 1.81
CA LEU A 89 6.13 -0.91 1.91
C LEU A 89 7.21 -1.86 2.44
N LEU A 90 8.45 -1.76 1.94
CA LEU A 90 9.51 -2.72 2.26
C LEU A 90 9.88 -2.82 3.75
N PRO A 91 9.87 -1.72 4.55
CA PRO A 91 10.01 -1.82 6.00
C PRO A 91 9.00 -2.79 6.65
N SER A 92 7.74 -2.76 6.24
CA SER A 92 6.70 -3.67 6.77
C SER A 92 6.91 -5.14 6.37
N VAL A 93 7.53 -5.39 5.21
CA VAL A 93 7.96 -6.73 4.79
C VAL A 93 9.10 -7.22 5.69
N LEU A 94 10.11 -6.37 5.93
CA LEU A 94 11.25 -6.69 6.80
C LEU A 94 10.82 -6.93 8.26
N GLN A 95 9.82 -6.20 8.73
CA GLN A 95 9.20 -6.41 10.05
C GLN A 95 8.36 -7.70 10.15
N GLY A 96 8.11 -8.39 9.02
CA GLY A 96 7.33 -9.62 8.96
C GLY A 96 5.82 -9.41 8.91
N HIS A 97 5.35 -8.17 8.85
CA HIS A 97 3.93 -7.83 8.79
C HIS A 97 3.33 -8.19 7.42
N VAL A 98 3.98 -7.77 6.33
CA VAL A 98 3.49 -7.95 4.96
C VAL A 98 4.16 -9.16 4.30
N GLY A 99 3.34 -10.13 3.88
CA GLY A 99 3.79 -11.32 3.15
C GLY A 99 3.47 -11.29 1.65
N ARG A 100 2.56 -10.40 1.22
CA ARG A 100 2.20 -10.26 -0.20
C ARG A 100 1.82 -8.82 -0.54
N VAL A 101 2.27 -8.39 -1.72
CA VAL A 101 1.88 -7.13 -2.35
C VAL A 101 1.27 -7.45 -3.71
N VAL A 102 0.09 -6.92 -3.97
CA VAL A 102 -0.57 -6.95 -5.27
C VAL A 102 -0.63 -5.53 -5.76
N TRP A 103 0.18 -5.20 -6.76
CA TRP A 103 0.16 -3.88 -7.39
C TRP A 103 -0.84 -3.87 -8.55
N CYS A 104 -1.96 -3.19 -8.33
CA CYS A 104 -2.97 -2.88 -9.33
C CYS A 104 -2.62 -1.54 -10.01
N ARG A 105 -1.85 -1.61 -11.09
CA ARG A 105 -1.36 -0.44 -11.82
C ARG A 105 -2.33 0.04 -12.90
N PRO A 106 -2.35 1.33 -13.25
CA PRO A 106 -3.11 1.82 -14.40
C PRO A 106 -2.49 1.34 -15.72
N THR A 107 -3.20 1.55 -16.83
CA THR A 107 -2.75 1.08 -18.16
C THR A 107 -1.51 1.80 -18.69
N TRP A 108 -1.22 2.99 -18.16
CA TRP A 108 -0.12 3.87 -18.57
C TRP A 108 1.11 3.79 -17.66
N ALA A 109 1.03 3.08 -16.53
CA ALA A 109 2.18 2.80 -15.67
C ALA A 109 2.93 1.54 -16.15
N HIS A 110 4.25 1.60 -16.21
CA HIS A 110 5.09 0.55 -16.83
C HIS A 110 6.36 0.21 -16.04
N GLN A 111 6.48 0.67 -14.78
CA GLN A 111 7.70 0.49 -13.98
C GLN A 111 8.03 -0.98 -13.71
N LEU A 112 7.03 -1.84 -13.52
CA LEU A 112 7.19 -3.30 -13.45
C LEU A 112 6.30 -3.99 -14.49
N PRO A 113 6.76 -5.13 -15.06
CA PRO A 113 5.93 -5.94 -15.95
C PRO A 113 4.81 -6.64 -15.19
N ASP A 114 3.67 -6.86 -15.86
CA ASP A 114 2.59 -7.72 -15.35
C ASP A 114 3.17 -9.11 -15.04
N CYS A 115 2.85 -9.66 -13.86
CA CYS A 115 3.36 -10.95 -13.43
C CYS A 115 2.36 -11.69 -12.53
N HIS A 116 2.35 -13.02 -12.66
CA HIS A 116 1.72 -13.88 -11.65
C HIS A 116 2.51 -13.78 -10.33
N PRO A 117 1.91 -14.16 -9.19
CA PRO A 117 2.61 -14.15 -7.91
C PRO A 117 4.01 -14.76 -8.01
N ARG A 118 5.04 -13.95 -7.75
CA ARG A 118 6.43 -14.38 -7.69
C ARG A 118 7.00 -14.06 -6.31
N LYS A 119 7.74 -15.00 -5.74
CA LYS A 119 8.44 -14.79 -4.49
C LYS A 119 9.68 -13.94 -4.74
N LEU A 120 9.83 -12.88 -3.96
CA LEU A 120 10.99 -11.99 -3.90
C LEU A 120 11.56 -12.01 -2.49
N GLN A 121 12.81 -11.57 -2.35
CA GLN A 121 13.46 -11.39 -1.06
C GLN A 121 13.97 -9.95 -0.94
N VAL A 122 13.76 -9.37 0.25
CA VAL A 122 14.31 -8.08 0.65
C VAL A 122 15.23 -8.31 1.84
N GLY A 123 16.35 -7.60 1.89
CA GLY A 123 17.34 -7.73 2.95
C GLY A 123 18.43 -6.69 2.79
N PHE A 124 19.59 -6.93 3.40
CA PHE A 124 20.70 -6.00 3.35
C PHE A 124 21.90 -6.58 2.61
N LYS A 125 22.67 -5.70 1.99
CA LYS A 125 24.00 -6.02 1.46
C LYS A 125 24.88 -4.79 1.56
N ASP A 126 26.07 -4.96 2.14
CA ASP A 126 27.06 -3.88 2.31
C ASP A 126 26.44 -2.65 3.02
N GLY A 127 25.60 -2.91 4.03
CA GLY A 127 24.92 -1.89 4.82
C GLY A 127 23.79 -1.15 4.10
N ARG A 128 23.29 -1.64 2.97
CA ARG A 128 22.18 -1.02 2.22
C ARG A 128 21.04 -2.01 1.98
N MET A 129 19.81 -1.53 2.03
CA MET A 129 18.63 -2.33 1.66
C MET A 129 18.71 -2.72 0.18
N ARG A 130 18.33 -3.97 -0.14
CA ARG A 130 18.33 -4.54 -1.48
C ARG A 130 17.15 -5.47 -1.70
N VAL A 131 16.74 -5.61 -2.96
CA VAL A 131 15.71 -6.57 -3.39
C VAL A 131 16.30 -7.59 -4.38
N TRP A 132 16.17 -8.87 -4.05
CA TRP A 132 16.57 -10.00 -4.88
C TRP A 132 15.42 -10.36 -5.82
N SER A 133 15.54 -9.95 -7.09
CA SER A 133 14.48 -10.14 -8.10
C SER A 133 14.98 -10.30 -9.53
N GLY A 134 16.11 -9.67 -9.86
CA GLY A 134 16.60 -9.51 -11.24
C GLY A 134 15.78 -8.55 -12.11
N LEU A 135 14.82 -7.79 -11.54
CA LEU A 135 13.95 -6.88 -12.29
C LEU A 135 14.58 -5.49 -12.44
N HIS A 136 14.39 -4.88 -13.62
CA HIS A 136 15.03 -3.61 -13.99
C HIS A 136 14.70 -2.46 -13.02
N TYR A 137 13.48 -2.44 -12.47
CA TYR A 137 13.01 -1.45 -11.51
C TYR A 137 14.01 -1.21 -10.37
N TRP A 138 14.51 -2.27 -9.72
CA TRP A 138 15.52 -2.14 -8.67
C TRP A 138 16.95 -2.10 -9.20
N LEU A 139 17.25 -2.84 -10.28
CA LEU A 139 18.63 -2.95 -10.79
C LEU A 139 19.17 -1.59 -11.28
N HIS A 140 18.32 -0.78 -11.93
CA HIS A 140 18.72 0.52 -12.47
C HIS A 140 19.14 1.51 -11.36
N GLU A 141 18.46 1.46 -10.22
CA GLU A 141 18.72 2.33 -9.07
C GLU A 141 19.83 1.82 -8.14
N GLY A 142 20.46 0.69 -8.48
CA GLY A 142 21.45 0.03 -7.63
C GLY A 142 20.85 -0.56 -6.35
N GLU A 143 19.55 -0.86 -6.39
CA GLU A 143 18.75 -1.42 -5.30
C GLU A 143 18.51 -2.92 -5.48
N GLY A 144 18.70 -3.43 -6.70
CA GLY A 144 18.46 -4.81 -7.06
C GLY A 144 19.70 -5.68 -6.91
N ILE A 145 19.48 -6.92 -6.51
CA ILE A 145 20.41 -8.03 -6.72
C ILE A 145 19.69 -9.05 -7.62
N ASP A 146 20.45 -9.69 -8.50
CA ASP A 146 19.91 -10.76 -9.34
C ASP A 146 19.44 -11.93 -8.45
N GLY A 147 18.18 -12.33 -8.62
CA GLY A 147 17.59 -13.41 -7.82
C GLY A 147 18.23 -14.78 -8.08
N ASP A 148 18.89 -14.95 -9.23
CA ASP A 148 19.64 -16.17 -9.57
C ASP A 148 21.12 -16.09 -9.13
N SER A 149 21.53 -14.99 -8.50
CA SER A 149 22.88 -14.85 -7.97
C SER A 149 23.12 -15.79 -6.78
N LYS A 150 24.39 -16.11 -6.51
CA LYS A 150 24.80 -16.86 -5.31
C LYS A 150 25.02 -15.96 -4.08
N VAL A 151 24.60 -14.71 -4.17
CA VAL A 151 24.79 -13.72 -3.10
C VAL A 151 23.59 -13.83 -2.18
N GLU A 152 23.82 -14.27 -0.94
CA GLU A 152 22.78 -14.29 0.08
C GLU A 152 22.65 -12.91 0.74
N PRO A 153 21.43 -12.52 1.17
CA PRO A 153 21.24 -11.31 1.97
C PRO A 153 21.89 -11.44 3.35
N GLU A 154 22.33 -10.29 3.86
CA GLU A 154 22.68 -10.12 5.26
C GLU A 154 21.40 -10.02 6.09
N ASP A 155 21.45 -10.55 7.33
CA ASP A 155 20.35 -10.39 8.28
C ASP A 155 20.24 -8.93 8.75
N PRO A 156 19.02 -8.40 8.94
CA PRO A 156 17.74 -9.08 8.76
C PRO A 156 17.28 -9.15 7.29
N SER A 157 16.61 -10.24 6.91
CA SER A 157 15.99 -10.38 5.60
C SER A 157 14.61 -11.03 5.68
N ALA A 158 13.76 -10.76 4.70
CA ALA A 158 12.40 -11.28 4.61
C ALA A 158 12.02 -11.61 3.17
N SER A 159 11.08 -12.52 2.99
CA SER A 159 10.49 -12.83 1.68
C SER A 159 9.05 -12.36 1.60
N PHE A 160 8.64 -11.92 0.41
CA PHE A 160 7.25 -11.59 0.12
C PHE A 160 6.88 -12.05 -1.29
N GLU A 161 5.58 -12.16 -1.56
CA GLU A 161 5.08 -12.41 -2.91
C GLU A 161 4.67 -11.09 -3.58
N LEU A 162 5.04 -10.91 -4.83
CA LEU A 162 4.62 -9.79 -5.67
C LEU A 162 3.77 -10.30 -6.83
N GLU A 163 2.58 -9.73 -7.01
CA GLU A 163 1.76 -9.86 -8.22
C GLU A 163 1.55 -8.46 -8.80
N VAL A 164 1.69 -8.32 -10.12
CA VAL A 164 1.51 -7.03 -10.80
C VAL A 164 0.50 -7.23 -11.91
N GLY A 165 -0.47 -6.35 -12.00
CA GLY A 165 -1.41 -6.37 -13.11
C GLY A 165 -2.30 -5.13 -13.17
N ARG A 166 -3.02 -5.03 -14.28
CA ARG A 166 -4.15 -4.10 -14.42
C ARG A 166 -5.40 -4.70 -13.81
N ALA A 167 -6.39 -3.87 -13.51
CA ALA A 167 -7.64 -4.32 -12.89
C ALA A 167 -8.31 -5.47 -13.68
N ALA A 168 -8.33 -5.38 -15.01
CA ALA A 168 -8.85 -6.44 -15.88
C ALA A 168 -8.10 -7.78 -15.71
N SER A 169 -6.77 -7.78 -15.78
CA SER A 169 -5.96 -9.00 -15.63
C SER A 169 -6.02 -9.60 -14.23
N LEU A 170 -6.07 -8.76 -13.18
CA LEU A 170 -6.17 -9.22 -11.80
C LEU A 170 -7.53 -9.84 -11.47
N SER A 171 -8.56 -9.56 -12.28
CA SER A 171 -9.92 -10.10 -12.12
C SER A 171 -10.07 -11.54 -12.63
N GLU A 172 -9.18 -11.96 -13.52
CA GLU A 172 -9.16 -13.31 -14.08
C GLU A 172 -8.47 -14.33 -13.14
N ASN A 173 -7.61 -13.83 -12.24
CA ASN A 173 -6.92 -14.63 -11.25
C ASN A 173 -7.79 -14.84 -10.00
N ALA A 174 -8.07 -16.10 -9.67
CA ALA A 174 -8.79 -16.43 -8.44
C ALA A 174 -8.01 -15.97 -7.20
N ALA A 175 -8.74 -15.51 -6.18
CA ALA A 175 -8.20 -15.17 -4.87
C ALA A 175 -7.28 -16.29 -4.34
N ALA A 176 -6.08 -15.94 -3.89
CA ALA A 176 -5.27 -16.90 -3.13
C ALA A 176 -5.99 -17.20 -1.81
N PRO A 177 -6.01 -18.45 -1.34
CA PRO A 177 -6.74 -18.83 -0.14
C PRO A 177 -6.20 -18.14 1.13
N HIS A 178 -7.14 -17.73 2.00
CA HIS A 178 -7.00 -17.20 3.35
C HIS A 178 -5.60 -16.75 3.80
N ARG A 179 -5.38 -15.43 3.72
CA ARG A 179 -4.37 -14.71 4.50
C ARG A 179 -5.01 -14.14 5.78
N SER A 180 -4.17 -13.82 6.75
CA SER A 180 -4.52 -13.33 8.10
C SER A 180 -5.26 -11.98 8.10
N GLY A 181 -5.32 -11.30 6.95
CA GLY A 181 -6.05 -10.06 6.69
C GLY A 181 -5.51 -9.41 5.42
N TRP A 182 -6.19 -8.38 4.94
CA TRP A 182 -5.70 -7.60 3.81
C TRP A 182 -6.01 -6.11 3.97
N ILE A 183 -5.16 -5.31 3.34
CA ILE A 183 -5.20 -3.84 3.30
C ILE A 183 -5.58 -3.45 1.88
N LEU A 184 -6.58 -2.58 1.74
CA LEU A 184 -6.81 -1.86 0.50
C LEU A 184 -6.07 -0.54 0.60
N ASP A 185 -5.02 -0.37 -0.19
CA ASP A 185 -4.27 0.87 -0.26
C ASP A 185 -4.55 1.52 -1.63
N VAL A 186 -4.92 2.80 -1.61
CA VAL A 186 -5.32 3.54 -2.82
C VAL A 186 -4.63 4.89 -2.81
N ASP A 187 -3.68 5.10 -3.71
CA ASP A 187 -3.24 6.45 -4.06
C ASP A 187 -4.19 7.03 -5.10
N LEU A 188 -4.51 8.32 -4.96
CA LEU A 188 -5.37 9.02 -5.91
C LEU A 188 -4.68 9.26 -7.25
N ASP A 189 -3.35 9.22 -7.31
CA ASP A 189 -2.60 9.39 -8.55
C ASP A 189 -2.85 8.25 -9.56
N TYR A 190 -3.31 7.07 -9.09
CA TYR A 190 -3.80 5.97 -9.93
C TYR A 190 -4.84 6.45 -10.95
N PHE A 191 -5.69 7.39 -10.53
CA PHE A 191 -6.78 7.90 -11.36
C PHE A 191 -6.31 9.02 -12.29
N SER A 192 -5.33 9.82 -11.90
CA SER A 192 -4.72 10.87 -12.72
C SER A 192 -3.43 11.31 -12.05
N CYS A 193 -2.31 11.24 -12.77
CA CYS A 193 -0.98 11.45 -12.20
C CYS A 193 -0.21 12.52 -12.99
N PHE A 194 0.45 13.41 -12.26
CA PHE A 194 1.51 14.28 -12.77
C PHE A 194 2.87 13.76 -12.35
N ASN A 195 3.91 14.15 -13.09
CA ASN A 195 5.29 14.02 -12.64
C ASN A 195 5.74 15.40 -12.15
N PRO A 196 5.87 15.61 -10.82
CA PRO A 196 6.27 16.90 -10.26
C PRO A 196 7.78 17.19 -10.43
N VAL A 197 8.58 16.18 -10.78
CA VAL A 197 10.04 16.26 -10.92
C VAL A 197 10.54 15.73 -12.27
N PRO A 198 10.05 16.26 -13.41
CA PRO A 198 10.33 15.70 -14.72
C PRO A 198 11.77 15.91 -15.20
N GLU A 199 12.51 16.85 -14.61
CA GLU A 199 13.93 17.06 -14.92
C GLU A 199 14.82 16.05 -14.18
N GLU A 200 14.50 15.76 -12.92
CA GLU A 200 15.23 14.83 -12.06
C GLU A 200 14.90 13.36 -12.37
N CYS A 201 13.61 13.06 -12.61
CA CYS A 201 13.14 11.71 -12.87
C CYS A 201 12.16 11.69 -14.06
N PRO A 202 12.65 11.83 -15.31
CA PRO A 202 11.81 11.90 -16.50
C PRO A 202 11.05 10.61 -16.80
N THR A 203 11.40 9.50 -16.15
CA THR A 203 10.77 8.19 -16.35
C THR A 203 9.63 7.92 -15.37
N LEU A 204 9.35 8.82 -14.41
CA LEU A 204 8.15 8.67 -13.59
C LEU A 204 6.90 8.77 -14.46
N PRO A 205 5.87 7.96 -14.16
CA PRO A 205 4.57 8.07 -14.80
C PRO A 205 4.01 9.50 -14.76
N SER A 206 3.35 9.88 -15.84
CA SER A 206 2.57 11.12 -15.92
C SER A 206 1.47 10.90 -16.94
N HIS A 207 0.23 10.97 -16.48
CA HIS A 207 -0.96 10.80 -17.30
C HIS A 207 -2.12 11.55 -16.66
N GLU A 208 -2.49 12.68 -17.26
CA GLU A 208 -3.69 13.40 -16.88
C GLU A 208 -4.92 12.71 -17.49
N SER A 209 -5.71 12.04 -16.65
CA SER A 209 -6.89 11.30 -17.11
C SER A 209 -8.10 12.22 -17.33
N SER A 210 -8.88 11.89 -18.35
CA SER A 210 -10.24 12.42 -18.55
C SER A 210 -11.25 11.83 -17.55
N ASP A 211 -12.39 12.51 -17.37
CA ASP A 211 -13.48 12.03 -16.51
C ASP A 211 -13.99 10.63 -16.91
N ASP A 212 -13.97 10.33 -18.21
CA ASP A 212 -14.36 9.02 -18.75
C ASP A 212 -13.34 7.93 -18.41
N GLU A 213 -12.05 8.25 -18.35
CA GLU A 213 -11.00 7.32 -17.91
C GLU A 213 -11.10 7.06 -16.41
N ILE A 214 -11.29 8.13 -15.62
CA ILE A 214 -11.49 8.04 -14.17
C ILE A 214 -12.72 7.16 -13.88
N SER A 215 -13.85 7.44 -14.52
CA SER A 215 -15.09 6.65 -14.36
C SER A 215 -14.91 5.18 -14.72
N ARG A 216 -14.15 4.88 -15.78
CA ARG A 216 -13.81 3.50 -16.18
C ARG A 216 -12.93 2.82 -15.14
N ALA A 217 -11.91 3.50 -14.63
CA ALA A 217 -11.02 2.98 -13.59
C ALA A 217 -11.80 2.60 -12.32
N PHE A 218 -12.74 3.45 -11.86
CA PHE A 218 -13.62 3.13 -10.75
C PHE A 218 -14.51 1.91 -11.04
N ALA A 219 -15.09 1.81 -12.23
CA ALA A 219 -15.93 0.67 -12.62
C ALA A 219 -15.14 -0.65 -12.67
N GLU A 220 -13.88 -0.60 -13.10
CA GLU A 220 -13.00 -1.77 -13.10
C GLU A 220 -12.65 -2.22 -11.68
N LEU A 221 -12.33 -1.30 -10.77
CA LEU A 221 -12.08 -1.61 -9.35
C LEU A 221 -13.35 -2.15 -8.66
N GLU A 222 -14.51 -1.57 -8.94
CA GLU A 222 -15.82 -2.01 -8.40
C GLU A 222 -16.15 -3.44 -8.83
N LYS A 223 -15.75 -3.84 -10.04
CA LYS A 223 -15.89 -5.22 -10.52
C LYS A 223 -14.83 -6.17 -9.94
N LEU A 224 -13.59 -5.71 -9.83
CA LEU A 224 -12.44 -6.53 -9.43
C LEU A 224 -12.50 -6.93 -7.96
N LEU A 225 -12.66 -5.95 -7.06
CA LEU A 225 -12.45 -6.14 -5.63
C LEU A 225 -13.37 -7.22 -5.02
N PRO A 226 -14.69 -7.25 -5.31
CA PRO A 226 -15.59 -8.28 -4.77
C PRO A 226 -15.32 -9.68 -5.34
N GLY A 227 -14.78 -9.77 -6.56
CA GLY A 227 -14.40 -11.05 -7.16
C GLY A 227 -13.11 -11.62 -6.56
N ARG A 228 -12.24 -10.72 -6.07
CA ARG A 228 -10.92 -11.07 -5.53
C ARG A 228 -10.91 -11.32 -4.02
N TYR A 229 -11.78 -10.67 -3.25
CA TYR A 229 -11.81 -10.84 -1.80
C TYR A 229 -13.19 -11.23 -1.30
N SER A 230 -13.26 -12.33 -0.55
CA SER A 230 -14.52 -12.81 0.05
C SER A 230 -14.90 -12.09 1.35
N CYS A 231 -13.99 -11.30 1.91
CA CYS A 231 -14.22 -10.49 3.11
C CYS A 231 -13.73 -9.06 2.89
N PRO A 232 -14.32 -8.06 3.57
CA PRO A 232 -13.83 -6.68 3.55
C PRO A 232 -12.34 -6.59 3.98
N PRO A 233 -11.63 -5.54 3.59
CA PRO A 233 -10.28 -5.28 4.11
C PRO A 233 -10.37 -4.96 5.61
N GLY A 234 -9.27 -5.13 6.34
CA GLY A 234 -9.21 -4.71 7.76
C GLY A 234 -9.09 -3.19 7.90
N ILE A 235 -8.52 -2.53 6.90
CA ILE A 235 -8.35 -1.08 6.78
C ILE A 235 -8.29 -0.70 5.30
N VAL A 236 -8.81 0.48 4.98
CA VAL A 236 -8.53 1.17 3.72
C VAL A 236 -7.61 2.35 4.01
N ILE A 237 -6.53 2.47 3.25
CA ILE A 237 -5.63 3.62 3.27
C ILE A 237 -5.88 4.40 1.96
N ILE A 238 -6.06 5.70 2.07
CA ILE A 238 -6.17 6.61 0.93
C ILE A 238 -5.05 7.64 1.05
N SER A 239 -4.08 7.58 0.14
CA SER A 239 -3.03 8.59 -0.02
C SER A 239 -3.51 9.63 -1.02
N ARG A 240 -3.52 10.91 -0.63
CA ARG A 240 -4.03 11.98 -1.48
C ARG A 240 -3.01 12.41 -2.54
N SER A 241 -1.74 12.45 -2.16
CA SER A 241 -0.60 12.83 -2.98
C SER A 241 -0.79 14.18 -3.71
N GLY A 242 -1.56 15.07 -3.09
CA GLY A 242 -1.87 16.41 -3.61
C GLY A 242 -0.77 17.42 -3.28
N ASP A 243 -0.29 17.41 -2.03
CA ASP A 243 0.80 18.28 -1.57
C ASP A 243 2.14 17.89 -2.22
N ASP A 244 2.33 16.59 -2.50
CA ASP A 244 3.50 16.06 -3.22
C ASP A 244 3.43 16.34 -4.74
N GLY A 245 2.28 16.77 -5.25
CA GLY A 245 2.09 17.19 -6.64
C GLY A 245 1.91 16.06 -7.66
N PHE A 246 1.75 14.81 -7.22
CA PHE A 246 1.45 13.67 -8.09
C PHE A 246 -0.02 13.64 -8.49
N THR A 247 -0.94 13.89 -7.56
CA THR A 247 -2.37 14.01 -7.89
C THR A 247 -2.69 15.45 -8.27
N PRO A 248 -3.36 15.71 -9.42
CA PRO A 248 -3.82 17.05 -9.78
C PRO A 248 -4.66 17.67 -8.67
N SER A 249 -4.21 18.82 -8.15
CA SER A 249 -4.76 19.43 -6.92
C SER A 249 -6.25 19.80 -7.03
N ASP A 250 -6.73 20.07 -8.24
CA ASP A 250 -8.14 20.33 -8.55
C ASP A 250 -9.02 19.07 -8.53
N LYS A 251 -8.42 17.88 -8.60
CA LYS A 251 -9.12 16.58 -8.59
C LYS A 251 -9.08 15.85 -7.25
N VAL A 252 -8.12 16.17 -6.36
CA VAL A 252 -7.87 15.44 -5.09
C VAL A 252 -9.15 15.20 -4.27
N ASP A 253 -9.88 16.27 -3.94
CA ASP A 253 -11.08 16.16 -3.08
C ASP A 253 -12.20 15.36 -3.75
N GLU A 254 -12.29 15.39 -5.07
CA GLU A 254 -13.26 14.61 -5.83
C GLU A 254 -12.90 13.13 -5.88
N LEU A 255 -11.65 12.81 -6.22
CA LEU A 255 -11.16 11.44 -6.26
C LEU A 255 -11.27 10.78 -4.88
N GLN A 256 -10.86 11.46 -3.82
CA GLN A 256 -11.01 10.96 -2.44
C GLN A 256 -12.47 10.61 -2.13
N ARG A 257 -13.42 11.51 -2.46
CA ARG A 257 -14.86 11.28 -2.24
C ARG A 257 -15.37 10.09 -3.04
N MET A 258 -14.90 9.92 -4.27
CA MET A 258 -15.26 8.79 -5.12
C MET A 258 -14.72 7.48 -4.57
N VAL A 259 -13.48 7.43 -4.07
CA VAL A 259 -12.89 6.25 -3.40
C VAL A 259 -13.68 5.89 -2.14
N VAL A 260 -13.94 6.85 -1.25
CA VAL A 260 -14.78 6.62 -0.05
C VAL A 260 -16.17 6.09 -0.45
N GLY A 261 -16.76 6.68 -1.50
CA GLY A 261 -18.04 6.24 -2.05
C GLY A 261 -18.01 4.80 -2.59
N LEU A 262 -16.95 4.43 -3.31
CA LEU A 262 -16.73 3.08 -3.81
C LEU A 262 -16.62 2.09 -2.65
N VAL A 263 -15.75 2.36 -1.68
CA VAL A 263 -15.54 1.51 -0.50
C VAL A 263 -16.85 1.33 0.27
N ASN A 264 -17.63 2.39 0.46
CA ASN A 264 -18.91 2.31 1.15
C ASN A 264 -19.96 1.48 0.38
N ARG A 265 -19.96 1.53 -0.96
CA ARG A 265 -20.83 0.67 -1.79
C ARG A 265 -20.44 -0.80 -1.69
N LEU A 266 -19.14 -1.10 -1.70
CA LEU A 266 -18.63 -2.47 -1.70
C LEU A 266 -18.72 -3.14 -0.33
N TYR A 267 -18.43 -2.41 0.75
CA TYR A 267 -18.20 -2.99 2.08
C TYR A 267 -19.12 -2.45 3.18
N GLY A 268 -20.02 -1.52 2.86
CA GLY A 268 -20.96 -0.92 3.81
C GLY A 268 -20.37 0.26 4.59
N SER A 269 -20.96 0.57 5.75
CA SER A 269 -20.64 1.81 6.48
C SER A 269 -19.15 1.90 6.87
N CYS A 270 -18.52 2.97 6.40
CA CYS A 270 -17.13 3.30 6.68
C CYS A 270 -16.99 4.35 7.77
N ARG A 271 -15.86 4.35 8.47
CA ARG A 271 -15.42 5.43 9.36
C ARG A 271 -14.18 6.07 8.75
N VAL A 272 -14.35 7.26 8.19
CA VAL A 272 -13.25 8.05 7.62
C VAL A 272 -12.49 8.73 8.76
N ILE A 273 -11.17 8.58 8.77
CA ILE A 273 -10.24 9.14 9.76
C ILE A 273 -9.22 9.94 8.95
N HIS A 274 -9.26 11.26 9.08
CA HIS A 274 -8.27 12.13 8.44
C HIS A 274 -7.06 12.26 9.36
N ILE A 275 -5.90 11.88 8.84
CA ILE A 275 -4.60 12.02 9.50
C ILE A 275 -3.87 13.16 8.82
N THR A 276 -3.50 14.16 9.61
CA THR A 276 -2.83 15.38 9.13
C THR A 276 -1.39 15.51 9.62
N SER A 277 -1.02 14.72 10.63
CA SER A 277 0.35 14.62 11.12
C SER A 277 0.63 13.26 11.73
N THR A 278 1.92 12.96 11.99
CA THR A 278 2.32 11.73 12.64
C THR A 278 1.72 11.58 14.06
N GLU A 279 1.50 12.69 14.78
CA GLU A 279 0.89 12.64 16.12
C GLU A 279 -0.55 12.12 16.11
N ASP A 280 -1.31 12.37 15.04
CA ASP A 280 -2.70 11.93 14.90
C ASP A 280 -2.82 10.39 15.01
N PHE A 281 -1.82 9.64 14.54
CA PHE A 281 -1.78 8.17 14.67
C PHE A 281 -1.76 7.69 16.12
N TYR A 282 -1.32 8.53 17.07
CA TYR A 282 -1.24 8.20 18.50
C TYR A 282 -2.34 8.86 19.32
N HIS A 283 -3.03 9.86 18.77
CA HIS A 283 -4.06 10.63 19.46
C HIS A 283 -5.47 10.49 18.88
N LEU A 284 -5.78 9.40 18.17
CA LEU A 284 -7.07 9.15 17.51
C LEU A 284 -8.37 9.49 18.29
N ALA A 285 -8.35 9.51 19.62
CA ALA A 285 -9.48 9.99 20.42
C ALA A 285 -9.85 11.45 20.10
N THR A 286 -8.87 12.30 19.79
CA THR A 286 -9.07 13.68 19.31
C THR A 286 -9.79 13.72 17.95
N LEU A 287 -9.69 12.64 17.18
CA LEU A 287 -10.35 12.44 15.89
C LEU A 287 -11.69 11.70 16.01
N GLY A 288 -12.23 11.56 17.24
CA GLY A 288 -13.52 10.91 17.48
C GLY A 288 -13.49 9.38 17.35
N VAL A 289 -12.31 8.76 17.35
CA VAL A 289 -12.15 7.30 17.35
C VAL A 289 -11.98 6.81 18.78
N SER A 290 -13.06 6.31 19.38
CA SER A 290 -13.01 5.66 20.70
C SER A 290 -12.10 4.42 20.68
N CYS A 291 -11.43 4.17 21.80
CA CYS A 291 -10.61 2.97 22.01
C CYS A 291 -11.44 1.68 22.05
#